data_AF-A0A931C5I7-F1
#
_entry.id   AF-A0A931C5I7-F1
#
_cell.length_a   1.000
_cell.length_b   1.000
_cell.length_c   1.000
_cell.angle_alpha   90.00
_cell.angle_beta   90.00
_cell.angle_gamma   90.00
#
_symmetry.space_group_name_H-M   'P 1'
#
loop_
_entity.id
_entity.type
_entity.pdbx_description
1 polymer ?
#
loop_
_entity_poly.entity_id
_entity_poly.type
_entity_poly.pdbx_seq_one_letter_code
_entity_poly.pdbx_strand_id
1 'polypeptide(L)'
;MLNEIRNKGRLAQTEYVRNLISPGNFIRFNDGIIQACILRAATDDELRYDLSYEMSLEMQSVLGDMIIHFSDDHAEALNEFFYAIALRKLRLTNNGLHECIKLLENQLDYKSTDSILKGIIEFIKENVLVIQDIESKFNDLPNNKASSIS
;
A
#
# COMPACT_ATOMS: atom_id res chain seq x y z
N MET A 1 2.07 31.11 -6.54
CA MET A 1 2.87 29.87 -6.43
C MET A 1 2.04 28.59 -6.31
N LEU A 2 1.37 28.26 -5.20
CA LEU A 2 0.61 26.99 -5.07
C LEU A 2 -0.52 26.83 -6.11
N ASN A 3 -1.31 27.88 -6.34
CA ASN A 3 -2.37 27.87 -7.36
C ASN A 3 -1.84 27.83 -8.80
N GLU A 4 -0.60 28.25 -9.05
CA GLU A 4 -0.01 28.24 -10.40
C GLU A 4 0.50 26.85 -10.80
N ILE A 5 0.93 26.03 -9.83
CA ILE A 5 1.33 24.64 -10.08
C ILE A 5 0.10 23.80 -10.43
N ARG A 6 -1.03 24.01 -9.73
CA ARG A 6 -2.31 23.34 -10.03
C ARG A 6 -2.85 23.67 -11.42
N ASN A 7 -2.60 24.89 -11.92
CA ASN A 7 -3.13 25.38 -13.20
C ASN A 7 -2.24 25.11 -14.43
N LYS A 8 -1.06 24.50 -14.29
CA LYS A 8 -0.13 24.29 -15.41
C LYS A 8 -0.36 23.00 -16.21
N GLY A 9 -1.45 22.26 -15.96
CA GLY A 9 -1.75 21.02 -16.68
C GLY A 9 -0.71 19.91 -16.49
N ARG A 10 0.14 20.03 -15.47
CA ARG A 10 1.16 19.05 -15.10
C ARG A 10 0.80 18.47 -13.76
N LEU A 11 0.70 17.15 -13.68
CA LEU A 11 0.63 16.40 -12.44
C LEU A 11 2.01 16.46 -11.77
N ALA A 12 2.38 17.63 -11.26
CA ALA A 12 3.62 17.81 -10.52
C ALA A 12 3.37 17.50 -9.05
N GLN A 13 4.18 16.61 -8.49
CA GLN A 13 4.17 16.33 -7.06
C GLN A 13 5.08 17.33 -6.33
N THR A 14 4.61 17.85 -5.21
CA THR A 14 5.37 18.78 -4.37
C THR A 14 5.14 18.43 -2.90
N GLU A 15 5.90 19.04 -1.99
CA GLU A 15 5.70 18.88 -0.55
C GLU A 15 4.26 19.24 -0.10
N TYR A 16 3.62 20.17 -0.80
CA TYR A 16 2.29 20.70 -0.48
C TYR A 16 1.15 20.18 -1.37
N VAL A 17 1.48 19.52 -2.48
CA VAL A 17 0.50 19.02 -3.46
C VAL A 17 0.87 17.59 -3.83
N ARG A 18 -0.02 16.66 -3.49
CA ARG A 18 0.11 15.25 -3.82
C ARG A 18 -1.00 14.88 -4.79
N ASN A 19 -0.63 14.34 -5.93
CA ASN A 19 -1.59 13.79 -6.89
C ASN A 19 -1.57 12.28 -6.70
N LEU A 20 -2.69 11.72 -6.26
CA LEU A 20 -2.87 10.28 -6.12
C LEU A 20 -3.82 9.81 -7.22
N ILE A 21 -3.56 8.63 -7.78
CA ILE A 21 -4.55 7.95 -8.62
C ILE A 21 -5.72 7.58 -7.73
N SER A 22 -6.92 8.06 -8.04
CA SER A 22 -8.11 7.72 -7.24
C SER A 22 -8.30 6.20 -7.17
N PRO A 23 -8.51 5.62 -5.98
CA PRO A 23 -8.84 4.20 -5.83
C PRO A 23 -10.06 3.77 -6.65
N GLY A 24 -11.02 4.68 -6.83
CA GLY A 24 -12.21 4.44 -7.65
C GLY A 24 -11.93 4.12 -9.11
N ASN A 25 -10.72 4.41 -9.64
CA ASN A 25 -10.34 3.98 -10.98
C ASN A 25 -10.24 2.44 -11.09
N PHE A 26 -9.80 1.76 -10.03
CA PHE A 26 -9.70 0.30 -10.03
C PHE A 26 -11.08 -0.36 -9.96
N ILE A 27 -12.06 0.27 -9.31
CA ILE A 27 -13.47 -0.16 -9.33
C ILE A 27 -14.08 0.07 -10.72
N ARG A 28 -13.83 1.24 -11.32
CA ARG A 28 -14.38 1.60 -12.62
C ARG A 28 -13.88 0.69 -13.73
N PHE A 29 -12.60 0.34 -13.71
CA PHE A 29 -11.97 -0.54 -14.67
C PHE A 29 -11.75 -1.91 -14.03
N ASN A 30 -12.86 -2.61 -13.75
CA ASN A 30 -12.85 -3.94 -13.12
C ASN A 30 -12.44 -5.05 -14.12
N ASP A 31 -11.24 -4.91 -14.67
CA ASP A 31 -10.59 -5.86 -15.57
C ASP A 31 -9.16 -6.04 -15.06
N GLY A 32 -8.75 -7.29 -14.80
CA GLY A 32 -7.48 -7.55 -14.13
C GLY A 32 -6.27 -7.05 -14.91
N ILE A 33 -6.33 -7.09 -16.24
CA ILE A 33 -5.25 -6.60 -17.12
C ILE A 33 -5.18 -5.08 -17.05
N ILE A 34 -6.32 -4.37 -17.12
CA ILE A 34 -6.32 -2.91 -17.03
C ILE A 34 -5.83 -2.44 -15.66
N GLN A 35 -6.29 -3.07 -14.58
CA GLN A 35 -5.83 -2.75 -13.22
C GLN A 35 -4.32 -2.96 -13.08
N ALA A 36 -3.79 -4.09 -13.56
CA ALA A 36 -2.36 -4.36 -13.57
C ALA A 36 -1.57 -3.33 -14.39
N CYS A 37 -2.09 -2.93 -15.56
CA CYS A 37 -1.51 -1.87 -16.37
C CYS A 37 -1.44 -0.53 -15.62
N ILE A 38 -2.50 -0.15 -14.91
CA ILE A 38 -2.51 1.06 -14.07
C ILE A 38 -1.44 0.97 -12.98
N LEU A 39 -1.40 -0.15 -12.24
CA LEU A 39 -0.41 -0.37 -11.17
C LEU A 39 1.03 -0.26 -11.69
N ARG A 40 1.30 -0.82 -12.89
CA ARG A 40 2.64 -0.80 -13.50
C ARG A 40 3.00 0.58 -14.06
N ALA A 41 2.06 1.28 -14.69
CA ALA A 41 2.29 2.58 -15.30
C ALA A 41 2.39 3.73 -14.28
N ALA A 42 1.73 3.60 -13.12
CA ALA A 42 1.79 4.60 -12.06
C ALA A 42 3.22 4.80 -11.53
N THR A 43 3.51 5.99 -11.04
CA THR A 43 4.70 6.24 -10.22
C THR A 43 4.49 5.77 -8.78
N ASP A 44 5.58 5.53 -8.04
CA ASP A 44 5.54 5.12 -6.63
C ASP A 44 4.82 6.12 -5.74
N ASP A 45 4.77 7.36 -6.19
CA ASP A 45 4.23 8.50 -5.50
C ASP A 45 2.71 8.68 -5.71
N GLU A 46 2.20 8.25 -6.86
CA GLU A 46 0.78 8.29 -7.20
C GLU A 46 -0.04 7.21 -6.48
N LEU A 47 0.61 6.19 -5.93
CA LEU A 47 -0.01 5.07 -5.20
C LEU A 47 0.29 5.12 -3.68
N ARG A 48 0.68 6.28 -3.17
CA ARG A 48 0.92 6.55 -1.74
C ARG A 48 -0.35 6.87 -0.98
N TYR A 49 -1.23 5.89 -0.85
CA TYR A 49 -2.46 6.05 -0.09
C TYR A 49 -2.22 6.18 1.43
N ASP A 50 -1.05 5.76 1.93
CA ASP A 50 -0.57 5.99 3.30
C ASP A 50 -0.54 7.46 3.72
N LEU A 51 -0.54 8.39 2.76
CA LEU A 51 -0.48 9.83 2.99
C LEU A 51 -1.82 10.47 3.34
N SER A 52 -2.94 9.75 3.16
CA SER A 52 -4.27 10.21 3.50
C SER A 52 -5.09 9.06 4.05
N TYR A 53 -5.60 9.19 5.28
CA TYR A 53 -6.43 8.16 5.90
C TYR A 53 -7.65 7.80 5.04
N GLU A 54 -8.33 8.80 4.49
CA GLU A 54 -9.49 8.62 3.61
C GLU A 54 -9.15 7.82 2.35
N MET A 55 -8.07 8.19 1.65
CA MET A 55 -7.64 7.47 0.44
C MET A 55 -7.12 6.07 0.75
N SER A 56 -6.47 5.89 1.90
CA SER A 56 -6.08 4.55 2.39
C SER A 56 -7.31 3.69 2.67
N LEU A 57 -8.37 4.25 3.25
CA LEU A 57 -9.63 3.53 3.48
C LEU A 57 -10.31 3.16 2.16
N GLU A 58 -10.36 4.08 1.20
CA GLU A 58 -10.93 3.79 -0.12
C GLU A 58 -10.18 2.66 -0.82
N MET A 59 -8.85 2.70 -0.85
CA MET A 59 -8.04 1.63 -1.43
C MET A 59 -8.13 0.33 -0.63
N GLN A 60 -8.27 0.40 0.69
CA GLN A 60 -8.56 -0.77 1.53
C GLN A 60 -9.89 -1.41 1.13
N SER A 61 -10.94 -0.61 0.86
CA SER A 61 -12.23 -1.11 0.38
C SER A 61 -12.11 -1.79 -0.99
N VAL A 62 -11.32 -1.23 -1.91
CA VAL A 62 -11.03 -1.87 -3.21
C VAL A 62 -10.41 -3.26 -3.01
N LEU A 63 -9.34 -3.36 -2.21
CA LEU A 63 -8.70 -4.65 -1.94
C LEU A 63 -9.63 -5.61 -1.20
N GLY A 64 -10.40 -5.11 -0.23
CA GLY A 64 -11.35 -5.92 0.53
C GLY A 64 -12.40 -6.57 -0.37
N ASP A 65 -12.93 -5.81 -1.33
CA ASP A 65 -13.90 -6.32 -2.31
C ASP A 65 -13.29 -7.41 -3.20
N MET A 66 -12.07 -7.21 -3.71
CA MET A 66 -11.35 -8.23 -4.48
C MET A 66 -11.06 -9.49 -3.65
N ILE A 67 -10.74 -9.35 -2.37
CA ILE A 67 -10.44 -10.48 -1.47
C ILE A 67 -11.72 -11.25 -1.12
N ILE A 68 -12.84 -10.56 -0.92
CA ILE A 68 -14.14 -11.21 -0.65
C ILE A 68 -14.56 -12.07 -1.84
N HIS A 69 -14.28 -11.61 -3.06
CA HIS A 69 -14.57 -12.32 -4.30
C HIS A 69 -13.33 -13.07 -4.85
N PHE A 70 -12.43 -13.51 -3.97
CA PHE A 70 -11.16 -14.15 -4.36
C PHE A 70 -11.34 -15.39 -5.23
N SER A 71 -12.44 -16.13 -5.03
CA SER A 71 -12.79 -17.34 -5.78
C SER A 71 -13.38 -17.07 -7.17
N ASP A 72 -13.73 -15.81 -7.45
CA ASP A 72 -14.40 -15.39 -8.67
C ASP A 72 -13.42 -14.62 -9.59
N ASP A 73 -13.83 -14.38 -10.85
CA ASP A 73 -13.06 -13.61 -11.84
C ASP A 73 -12.80 -12.14 -11.41
N HIS A 74 -13.36 -11.68 -10.29
CA HIS A 74 -13.18 -10.31 -9.77
C HIS A 74 -11.83 -10.09 -9.09
N ALA A 75 -11.06 -11.16 -8.82
CA ALA A 75 -9.77 -11.09 -8.14
C ALA A 75 -8.57 -11.34 -9.06
N GLU A 76 -8.74 -11.29 -10.39
CA GLU A 76 -7.68 -11.57 -11.38
C GLU A 76 -6.37 -10.79 -11.12
N ALA A 77 -6.47 -9.51 -10.74
CA ALA A 77 -5.31 -8.67 -10.47
C ALA A 77 -4.80 -8.73 -9.03
N LEU A 78 -5.41 -9.51 -8.12
CA LEU A 78 -5.08 -9.45 -6.70
C LEU A 78 -3.59 -9.71 -6.42
N ASN A 79 -2.98 -10.61 -7.19
CA ASN A 79 -1.53 -10.86 -7.15
C ASN A 79 -0.71 -9.62 -7.48
N GLU A 80 -1.12 -8.83 -8.48
CA GLU A 80 -0.43 -7.60 -8.89
C GLU A 80 -0.58 -6.49 -7.84
N PHE A 81 -1.74 -6.38 -7.19
CA PHE A 81 -1.92 -5.45 -6.08
C PHE A 81 -0.99 -5.77 -4.92
N PHE A 82 -0.96 -7.01 -4.45
CA PHE A 82 -0.05 -7.41 -3.37
C PHE A 82 1.41 -7.36 -3.80
N TYR A 83 1.73 -7.64 -5.06
CA TYR A 83 3.08 -7.45 -5.59
C TYR A 83 3.50 -5.97 -5.55
N ALA A 84 2.63 -5.05 -5.96
CA ALA A 84 2.89 -3.61 -5.86
C ALA A 84 3.08 -3.15 -4.40
N ILE A 85 2.37 -3.76 -3.44
CA ILE A 85 2.56 -3.52 -2.01
C ILE A 85 3.91 -4.06 -1.54
N ALA A 86 4.30 -5.26 -1.95
CA ALA A 86 5.60 -5.86 -1.63
C ALA A 86 6.76 -4.98 -2.10
N LEU A 87 6.62 -4.36 -3.28
CA LEU A 87 7.57 -3.40 -3.82
C LEU A 87 7.53 -2.02 -3.13
N ARG A 88 6.63 -1.80 -2.17
CA ARG A 88 6.35 -0.50 -1.52
C ARG A 88 5.91 0.59 -2.50
N LYS A 89 5.41 0.19 -3.67
CA LYS A 89 4.87 1.07 -4.71
C LYS A 89 3.46 1.52 -4.33
N LEU A 90 2.57 0.55 -4.06
CA LEU A 90 1.27 0.82 -3.46
C LEU A 90 1.41 0.77 -1.94
N ARG A 91 1.08 1.86 -1.26
CA ARG A 91 1.20 1.96 0.20
C ARG A 91 -0.13 2.31 0.82
N LEU A 92 -0.56 1.49 1.77
CA LEU A 92 -1.68 1.74 2.67
C LEU A 92 -1.14 2.09 4.05
N THR A 93 -2.02 2.57 4.92
CA THR A 93 -1.72 2.56 6.36
C THR A 93 -1.42 1.12 6.82
N ASN A 94 -0.49 0.96 7.77
CA ASN A 94 -0.12 -0.37 8.29
C ASN A 94 -1.34 -1.12 8.83
N ASN A 95 -2.25 -0.42 9.52
CA ASN A 95 -3.49 -1.03 10.01
C ASN A 95 -4.38 -1.50 8.85
N GLY A 96 -4.59 -0.67 7.83
CA GLY A 96 -5.40 -1.06 6.66
C GLY A 96 -4.83 -2.27 5.93
N LEU A 97 -3.51 -2.30 5.71
CA LEU A 97 -2.84 -3.44 5.09
C LEU A 97 -2.96 -4.71 5.95
N HIS A 98 -2.77 -4.59 7.27
CA HIS A 98 -2.89 -5.71 8.19
C HIS A 98 -4.29 -6.33 8.17
N GLU A 99 -5.33 -5.52 8.13
CA GLU A 99 -6.71 -6.00 8.04
C GLU A 99 -7.00 -6.67 6.68
N CYS A 100 -6.48 -6.15 5.56
CA CYS A 100 -6.58 -6.82 4.26
C CYS A 100 -5.93 -8.21 4.28
N ILE A 101 -4.73 -8.32 4.85
CA ILE A 101 -4.04 -9.61 4.93
C ILE A 101 -4.81 -10.59 5.80
N LYS A 102 -5.29 -10.18 6.97
CA LYS A 102 -6.16 -11.03 7.81
C LYS A 102 -7.39 -11.51 7.05
N LEU A 103 -8.04 -10.62 6.29
CA LEU A 103 -9.21 -10.97 5.49
C LEU A 103 -8.87 -12.03 4.43
N LEU A 104 -7.74 -11.88 3.74
CA LEU A 104 -7.27 -12.83 2.73
C LEU A 104 -6.93 -14.19 3.35
N GLU A 105 -6.24 -14.19 4.48
CA GLU A 105 -5.87 -15.41 5.19
C GLU A 105 -7.07 -16.21 5.70
N ASN A 106 -8.24 -15.59 5.81
CA ASN A 106 -9.47 -16.26 6.15
C ASN A 106 -10.15 -16.97 4.97
N GLN A 107 -9.79 -16.64 3.72
CA GLN A 107 -10.36 -17.26 2.53
C GLN A 107 -9.97 -18.74 2.41
N LEU A 108 -10.91 -19.61 2.03
CA LEU A 108 -10.68 -21.05 1.91
C LEU A 108 -9.66 -21.37 0.80
N ASP A 109 -9.80 -20.72 -0.34
CA ASP A 109 -8.92 -20.95 -1.49
C ASP A 109 -7.48 -20.56 -1.18
N TYR A 110 -7.29 -19.46 -0.45
CA TYR A 110 -5.97 -19.04 0.03
C TYR A 110 -5.34 -20.09 0.95
N LYS A 111 -6.12 -20.72 1.85
CA LYS A 111 -5.61 -21.76 2.75
C LYS A 111 -5.25 -23.04 2.01
N SER A 112 -6.07 -23.43 1.02
CA SER A 112 -6.04 -24.75 0.39
C SER A 112 -4.83 -25.02 -0.49
N THR A 113 -4.22 -23.99 -1.07
CA THR A 113 -3.25 -24.15 -2.17
C THR A 113 -2.04 -23.28 -1.98
N ASP A 114 -0.84 -23.83 -2.16
CA ASP A 114 0.37 -23.02 -2.22
C ASP A 114 0.41 -22.22 -3.53
N SER A 115 0.63 -20.92 -3.40
CA SER A 115 0.53 -19.98 -4.50
C SER A 115 1.59 -18.89 -4.37
N ILE A 116 1.88 -18.23 -5.49
CA ILE A 116 2.74 -17.04 -5.52
C ILE A 116 2.21 -15.98 -4.55
N LEU A 117 0.87 -15.86 -4.42
CA LEU A 117 0.24 -14.95 -3.48
C LEU A 117 0.71 -15.20 -2.05
N LYS A 118 0.73 -16.46 -1.58
CA LYS A 118 1.22 -16.79 -0.23
C LYS A 118 2.65 -16.29 -0.02
N GLY A 119 3.55 -16.57 -0.96
CA GLY A 119 4.94 -16.11 -0.87
C GLY A 119 5.05 -14.58 -0.84
N ILE A 120 4.21 -13.86 -1.60
CA ILE A 120 4.14 -12.39 -1.56
C ILE A 120 3.65 -11.92 -0.19
N ILE A 121 2.61 -12.54 0.37
CA ILE A 121 2.07 -12.16 1.69
C ILE A 121 3.10 -12.41 2.80
N GLU A 122 3.80 -13.55 2.79
CA GLU A 122 4.89 -13.85 3.71
C GLU A 122 5.99 -12.77 3.63
N PHE A 123 6.43 -12.44 2.41
CA PHE A 123 7.39 -11.35 2.20
C PHE A 123 6.89 -10.01 2.75
N ILE A 124 5.63 -9.65 2.52
CA ILE A 124 5.03 -8.40 3.03
C ILE A 124 5.05 -8.37 4.56
N LYS A 125 4.66 -9.47 5.21
CA LYS A 125 4.65 -9.57 6.67
C LYS A 125 6.04 -9.36 7.26
N GLU A 126 7.05 -9.96 6.66
CA GLU A 126 8.44 -9.90 7.14
C GLU A 126 9.13 -8.56 6.81
N ASN A 127 8.85 -7.96 5.66
CA ASN A 127 9.68 -6.88 5.10
C ASN A 127 8.94 -5.55 4.93
N VAL A 128 7.60 -5.53 4.94
CA VAL A 128 6.79 -4.33 4.68
C VAL A 128 6.02 -3.90 5.93
N LEU A 129 5.33 -4.83 6.60
CA LEU A 129 4.54 -4.58 7.82
C LEU A 129 5.38 -4.39 9.09
N VAL A 130 6.71 -4.22 8.97
CA VAL A 130 7.58 -3.98 10.11
C VAL A 130 7.14 -2.70 10.83
N ILE A 131 6.48 -2.88 11.98
CA ILE A 131 6.30 -1.84 12.98
C ILE A 131 7.72 -1.43 13.37
N GLN A 132 8.09 -0.19 13.06
CA GLN A 132 9.29 0.36 13.69
C GLN A 132 8.97 0.44 15.18
N ASP A 133 9.55 -0.45 15.97
CA ASP A 133 9.59 -0.26 17.42
C ASP A 133 10.48 0.95 17.68
N ILE A 134 9.83 2.11 17.75
CA ILE A 134 10.48 3.39 18.00
C ILE A 134 11.18 3.35 19.37
N GLU A 135 10.64 2.61 20.36
CA GLU A 135 11.26 2.46 21.68
C GLU A 135 12.59 1.71 21.58
N SER A 136 12.65 0.57 20.87
CA SER A 136 13.92 -0.15 20.67
C SER A 136 14.98 0.71 19.99
N LYS A 137 14.61 1.44 18.93
CA LYS A 137 15.53 2.34 18.21
C LYS A 137 15.99 3.53 19.06
N PHE A 138 15.14 4.05 19.95
CA PHE A 138 15.52 5.11 20.87
C PHE A 138 16.44 4.62 21.98
N ASN A 139 16.22 3.40 22.49
CA ASN A 139 17.03 2.81 23.54
C ASN A 139 18.45 2.42 23.06
N ASP A 140 18.60 2.16 21.77
CA ASP A 140 19.89 1.87 21.13
C ASP A 140 20.66 3.13 20.68
N LEU A 141 20.09 4.34 20.85
CA LEU A 141 20.82 5.57 20.60
C LEU A 141 21.92 5.72 21.66
N PRO A 142 23.18 6.00 21.27
CA PRO A 142 24.25 6.19 22.22
C PRO A 142 23.90 7.36 23.14
N ASN A 143 23.75 7.06 24.43
CA ASN A 143 23.65 8.06 25.50
C ASN A 143 24.79 9.06 25.31
N ASN A 144 24.47 10.26 24.84
CA ASN A 144 25.36 11.40 24.92
C ASN A 144 25.46 11.71 26.42
N LYS A 145 26.36 11.00 27.12
CA LYS A 145 26.79 11.36 28.46
C LYS A 145 27.23 12.80 28.34
N ALA A 146 26.40 13.69 28.89
CA ALA A 146 26.76 15.07 29.15
C ALA A 146 28.17 15.03 29.73
N SER A 147 29.11 15.49 28.91
CA SER A 147 30.47 15.74 29.36
C SER A 147 30.31 16.84 30.38
N SER A 148 30.38 16.45 31.64
CA SER A 148 30.55 17.31 32.79
C SER A 148 31.66 18.31 32.47
N ILE A 149 31.25 19.52 32.09
CA ILE A 149 32.14 20.68 32.10
C ILE A 149 32.35 20.99 33.58
N SER A 150 33.56 20.64 34.01
CA SER A 150 34.25 21.04 35.23
C SER A 150 34.08 22.51 35.58
#